data_AF-A0A0Q5NAE0-F1
#
_entry.id   AF-A0A0Q5NAE0-F1
#
_cell.length_a   1.000
_cell.length_b   1.000
_cell.length_c   1.000
_cell.angle_alpha   90.00
_cell.angle_beta   90.00
_cell.angle_gamma   90.00
#
_symmetry.space_group_name_H-M   'P 1'
#
loop_
_entity.id
_entity.type
_entity.pdbx_description
1 polymer ?
#
loop_
_entity_poly.entity_id
_entity_poly.type
_entity_poly.pdbx_seq_one_letter_code
_entity_poly.pdbx_strand_id
1 'polypeptide(L)'
;MSTARITVDREFTIGEVPRRIFGSFVEHMGRCVYTGIYEPGHATADENGFRHDVLELTKELGATVIRYPGGNFVSGYNWEDGVGPVDQRPRRLDGAWHTVESNAFGLHEFVEWSKLAGTEVMEAVNLGTRGVDAARELVEYSNHAGGTALSDRRIANGAKDPFDIKLWCLGNELDGPWQIGHKTATEYGRLAQEAAKAMKFVDPTIELVAVGSSGRGMPTFGAWEHEVLTHAYDEVEYVSMHAYYQEHDGDAKSFLATAVDMDAFIDEVVSTIDGVKAAGKHTKQVDISFDEWNVWYQTGLDTDDQPHNVSKGWVEHPRLIEDQYNVTDAVVVGTFLNSLLRHGDRVKIANQAQLVNVIAPIRSEQGGPAWRQTIFWPFARMAALASGQILRTLVTSDKVDTAKYGDADLVDVSSTYDEETGRVAFFLANRGLDEAADVEIALRGFSGARVTRAELLTVPEGGDRFTSNTEQAQDAVGLVPLEGVTVDEGSARLTLPALSWAVVELEVGKA
;
A
#
# COMPACT_ATOMS: atom_id res chain seq x y z
N MET A 1 4.47 -24.57 -24.76
CA MET A 1 3.27 -23.80 -24.39
C MET A 1 2.81 -24.38 -23.08
N SER A 2 3.06 -23.63 -22.02
CA SER A 2 2.73 -24.02 -20.66
C SER A 2 1.22 -24.00 -20.45
N THR A 3 0.75 -24.69 -19.42
CA THR A 3 -0.68 -24.77 -19.09
C THR A 3 -0.95 -24.41 -17.64
N ALA A 4 -2.10 -23.79 -17.40
CA ALA A 4 -2.64 -23.57 -16.08
C ALA A 4 -4.13 -23.87 -16.04
N ARG A 5 -4.56 -24.57 -14.99
CA ARG A 5 -5.96 -24.81 -14.67
C ARG A 5 -6.31 -24.13 -13.36
N ILE A 6 -7.27 -23.23 -13.42
CA ILE A 6 -7.83 -22.49 -12.31
C ILE A 6 -9.22 -23.06 -12.04
N THR A 7 -9.55 -23.35 -10.79
CA THR A 7 -10.90 -23.77 -10.40
C THR A 7 -11.41 -22.82 -9.33
N VAL A 8 -12.57 -22.23 -9.60
CA VAL A 8 -13.34 -21.47 -8.62
C VAL A 8 -14.71 -22.12 -8.43
N ASP A 9 -15.23 -21.96 -7.23
CA ASP A 9 -16.60 -22.35 -6.88
C ASP A 9 -17.26 -21.16 -6.20
N ARG A 10 -18.47 -20.81 -6.64
CA ARG A 10 -19.26 -19.69 -6.10
C ARG A 10 -19.43 -19.77 -4.59
N GLU A 11 -19.50 -20.98 -4.02
CA GLU A 11 -19.73 -21.17 -2.59
C GLU A 11 -18.44 -21.16 -1.74
N PHE A 12 -17.26 -21.22 -2.37
CA PHE A 12 -15.99 -21.27 -1.65
C PHE A 12 -15.36 -19.89 -1.60
N THR A 13 -15.72 -19.11 -0.59
CA THR A 13 -15.20 -17.76 -0.35
C THR A 13 -14.16 -17.75 0.79
N ILE A 14 -13.32 -16.72 0.78
CA ILE A 14 -12.32 -16.43 1.83
C ILE A 14 -12.88 -15.38 2.79
N GLY A 15 -13.41 -14.29 2.25
CA GLY A 15 -14.03 -13.19 2.99
C GLY A 15 -14.49 -12.07 2.05
N GLU A 16 -15.14 -11.05 2.59
CA GLU A 16 -15.45 -9.83 1.83
C GLU A 16 -14.17 -9.08 1.48
N VAL A 17 -14.11 -8.47 0.29
CA VAL A 17 -12.97 -7.65 -0.15
C VAL A 17 -12.80 -6.44 0.79
N PRO A 18 -11.74 -6.38 1.61
CA PRO A 18 -11.50 -5.23 2.48
C PRO A 18 -11.04 -4.04 1.64
N ARG A 19 -11.87 -3.00 1.50
CA ARG A 19 -11.58 -1.87 0.61
C ARG A 19 -10.26 -1.15 0.93
N ARG A 20 -9.88 -1.09 2.22
CA ARG A 20 -8.65 -0.45 2.70
C ARG A 20 -7.35 -1.17 2.27
N ILE A 21 -7.40 -2.31 1.59
CA ILE A 21 -6.19 -2.90 0.96
C ILE A 21 -5.75 -2.16 -0.30
N PHE A 22 -6.63 -1.33 -0.86
CA PHE A 22 -6.29 -0.39 -1.93
C PHE A 22 -5.93 0.96 -1.32
N GLY A 23 -5.07 0.97 -0.29
CA GLY A 23 -4.52 2.17 0.29
C GLY A 23 -3.19 2.56 -0.34
N SER A 24 -2.73 3.77 -0.04
CA SER A 24 -1.41 4.28 -0.42
C SER A 24 -0.81 5.05 0.74
N PHE A 25 0.41 5.55 0.59
CA PHE A 25 1.14 6.19 1.67
C PHE A 25 1.76 7.52 1.20
N VAL A 26 1.69 8.57 2.04
CA VAL A 26 2.33 9.87 1.82
C VAL A 26 3.20 10.21 3.02
N GLU A 27 4.50 10.23 2.82
CA GLU A 27 5.48 10.71 3.79
C GLU A 27 5.97 12.11 3.45
N HIS A 28 6.36 12.87 4.46
CA HIS A 28 7.26 14.01 4.30
C HIS A 28 8.67 13.54 3.91
N MET A 29 8.78 13.03 2.69
CA MET A 29 9.98 12.42 2.12
C MET A 29 10.16 12.92 0.69
N GLY A 30 11.38 13.38 0.38
CA GLY A 30 11.74 13.87 -0.95
C GLY A 30 10.71 14.84 -1.53
N ARG A 31 10.11 14.45 -2.67
CA ARG A 31 9.08 15.22 -3.39
C ARG A 31 7.69 14.59 -3.33
N CYS A 32 7.40 13.76 -2.31
CA CYS A 32 6.06 13.18 -2.16
C CYS A 32 5.01 14.26 -1.83
N VAL A 33 5.31 15.10 -0.83
CA VAL A 33 4.48 16.26 -0.48
C VAL A 33 4.80 17.44 -1.39
N TYR A 34 5.99 18.02 -1.23
CA TYR A 34 6.41 19.22 -1.94
C TYR A 34 6.74 18.92 -3.41
N THR A 35 6.11 19.63 -4.35
CA THR A 35 6.13 19.36 -5.81
C THR A 35 5.49 18.03 -6.23
N GLY A 36 4.94 17.29 -5.26
CA GLY A 36 4.11 16.11 -5.45
C GLY A 36 2.64 16.48 -5.33
N ILE A 37 2.02 16.19 -4.18
CA ILE A 37 0.62 16.56 -3.92
C ILE A 37 0.42 18.07 -3.70
N TYR A 38 1.45 18.80 -3.30
CA TYR A 38 1.41 20.22 -2.92
C TYR A 38 2.48 21.04 -3.63
N GLU A 39 2.05 22.00 -4.45
CA GLU A 39 2.92 22.91 -5.21
C GLU A 39 2.24 24.26 -5.48
N PRO A 40 2.22 25.19 -4.49
CA PRO A 40 1.66 26.53 -4.68
C PRO A 40 2.28 27.24 -5.90
N GLY A 41 1.41 27.76 -6.78
CA GLY A 41 1.81 28.43 -8.00
C GLY A 41 1.99 27.52 -9.22
N HIS A 42 1.84 26.19 -9.07
CA HIS A 42 1.74 25.29 -10.21
C HIS A 42 0.50 25.62 -11.07
N ALA A 43 0.57 25.40 -12.39
CA ALA A 43 -0.50 25.77 -13.30
C ALA A 43 -1.83 25.03 -13.05
N THR A 44 -1.75 23.86 -12.42
CA THR A 44 -2.91 23.03 -12.01
C THR A 44 -3.20 23.12 -10.51
N ALA A 45 -2.47 23.93 -9.74
CA ALA A 45 -2.71 24.04 -8.31
C ALA A 45 -4.02 24.80 -8.03
N ASP A 46 -4.77 24.34 -7.03
CA ASP A 46 -5.90 25.07 -6.49
C ASP A 46 -5.46 26.24 -5.59
N GLU A 47 -6.42 26.92 -4.97
CA GLU A 47 -6.17 28.04 -4.06
C GLU A 47 -5.42 27.65 -2.79
N ASN A 48 -5.46 26.37 -2.41
CA ASN A 48 -4.72 25.79 -1.29
C ASN A 48 -3.35 25.28 -1.72
N GLY A 49 -2.99 25.34 -3.01
CA GLY A 49 -1.72 24.84 -3.54
C GLY A 49 -1.71 23.35 -3.88
N PHE A 50 -2.86 22.67 -3.84
CA PHE A 50 -2.96 21.25 -4.17
C PHE A 50 -2.98 21.04 -5.67
N ARG A 51 -2.15 20.13 -6.18
CA ARG A 51 -2.08 19.83 -7.62
C ARG A 51 -3.30 19.03 -8.08
N HIS A 52 -4.18 19.63 -8.88
CA HIS A 52 -5.38 18.96 -9.39
C HIS A 52 -5.07 17.76 -10.29
N ASP A 53 -4.03 17.84 -11.11
CA ASP A 53 -3.63 16.72 -11.98
C ASP A 53 -3.15 15.50 -11.18
N VAL A 54 -2.48 15.71 -10.04
CA VAL A 54 -2.11 14.63 -9.11
C VAL A 54 -3.33 14.11 -8.34
N LEU A 55 -4.27 14.99 -7.94
CA LEU A 55 -5.53 14.59 -7.32
C LEU A 55 -6.37 13.68 -8.24
N GLU A 56 -6.50 14.03 -9.52
CA GLU A 56 -7.26 13.21 -10.46
C GLU A 56 -6.59 11.85 -10.72
N LEU A 57 -5.26 11.79 -10.80
CA LEU A 57 -4.53 10.51 -10.85
C LEU A 57 -4.71 9.69 -9.58
N THR A 58 -4.78 10.31 -8.41
CA THR A 58 -5.04 9.63 -7.13
C THR A 58 -6.44 9.01 -7.11
N LYS A 59 -7.45 9.73 -7.61
CA LYS A 59 -8.83 9.21 -7.75
C LYS A 59 -8.90 8.07 -8.76
N GLU A 60 -8.20 8.20 -9.88
CA GLU A 60 -8.14 7.15 -10.90
C GLU A 60 -7.43 5.89 -10.40
N LEU A 61 -6.37 6.05 -9.60
CA LEU A 61 -5.70 4.95 -8.91
C LEU A 61 -6.68 4.19 -8.00
N GLY A 62 -7.75 4.85 -7.53
CA GLY A 62 -8.74 4.25 -6.66
C GLY A 62 -8.21 4.02 -5.25
N ALA A 63 -7.26 4.86 -4.80
CA ALA A 63 -6.78 4.84 -3.44
C ALA A 63 -7.95 5.08 -2.46
N THR A 64 -8.00 4.32 -1.37
CA THR A 64 -9.11 4.33 -0.41
C THR A 64 -8.73 4.92 0.93
N VAL A 65 -7.49 4.71 1.36
CA VAL A 65 -6.92 5.22 2.60
C VAL A 65 -5.49 5.65 2.35
N ILE A 66 -5.07 6.78 2.91
CA ILE A 66 -3.71 7.29 2.81
C ILE A 66 -3.08 7.37 4.21
N ARG A 67 -1.96 6.68 4.40
CA ARG A 67 -1.12 6.80 5.60
C ARG A 67 -0.32 8.12 5.56
N TYR A 68 -0.19 8.81 6.69
CA TYR A 68 0.47 10.13 6.83
C TYR A 68 0.86 10.37 8.31
N PRO A 69 1.81 11.27 8.69
CA PRO A 69 2.78 12.00 7.87
C PRO A 69 4.04 11.20 7.55
N GLY A 70 4.09 9.94 7.96
CA GLY A 70 5.22 9.13 7.60
C GLY A 70 5.26 7.74 8.18
N GLY A 71 6.29 7.09 7.66
CA GLY A 71 7.11 6.11 8.28
C GLY A 71 8.21 6.84 9.03
N ASN A 72 9.45 6.80 8.53
CA ASN A 72 10.61 7.23 9.31
C ASN A 72 10.56 8.68 9.81
N PHE A 73 9.98 9.60 9.04
CA PHE A 73 9.80 11.01 9.38
C PHE A 73 9.06 11.22 10.72
N VAL A 74 7.99 10.44 10.98
CA VAL A 74 7.10 10.68 12.12
C VAL A 74 7.81 10.52 13.47
N SER A 75 8.83 9.67 13.53
CA SER A 75 9.57 9.36 14.75
C SER A 75 10.39 10.55 15.30
N GLY A 76 10.64 11.56 14.47
CA GLY A 76 11.28 12.84 14.85
C GLY A 76 10.35 14.05 14.82
N TYR A 77 9.07 13.88 14.49
CA TYR A 77 8.16 14.96 14.13
C TYR A 77 7.33 15.49 15.32
N ASN A 78 7.11 16.81 15.36
CA ASN A 78 6.14 17.44 16.28
C ASN A 78 4.94 17.94 15.47
N TRP A 79 3.78 17.31 15.62
CA TRP A 79 2.58 17.66 14.86
C TRP A 79 2.16 19.12 15.02
N GLU A 80 2.47 19.75 16.15
CA GLU A 80 2.17 21.15 16.43
C GLU A 80 2.96 22.11 15.53
N ASP A 81 4.11 21.68 14.99
CA ASP A 81 4.92 22.47 14.05
C ASP A 81 4.20 22.58 12.69
N GLY A 82 3.29 21.66 12.36
CA GLY A 82 2.53 21.61 11.10
C GLY A 82 1.11 22.18 11.17
N VAL A 83 0.74 22.95 12.21
CA VAL A 83 -0.62 23.53 12.33
C VAL A 83 -0.60 25.02 12.66
N GLY A 84 -1.70 25.71 12.34
CA GLY A 84 -1.83 27.16 12.53
C GLY A 84 -1.28 27.96 11.35
N PRO A 85 -1.11 29.29 11.50
CA PRO A 85 -0.66 30.17 10.42
C PRO A 85 0.68 29.72 9.85
N VAL A 86 0.72 29.48 8.53
CA VAL A 86 1.89 28.92 7.82
C VAL A 86 3.15 29.77 8.03
N ASP A 87 3.01 31.10 8.09
CA ASP A 87 4.11 32.05 8.30
C ASP A 87 4.74 31.99 9.71
N GLN A 88 4.09 31.28 10.65
CA GLN A 88 4.58 31.07 12.02
C GLN A 88 5.08 29.65 12.26
N ARG A 89 4.92 28.74 11.28
CA ARG A 89 5.37 27.36 11.39
C ARG A 89 6.90 27.29 11.32
N PRO A 90 7.56 26.55 12.21
CA PRO A 90 9.02 26.50 12.24
C PRO A 90 9.55 25.56 11.17
N ARG A 91 10.71 25.90 10.62
CA ARG A 91 11.50 24.98 9.81
C ARG A 91 12.27 24.03 10.74
N ARG A 92 12.32 22.75 10.39
CA ARG A 92 12.97 21.69 11.18
C ARG A 92 13.94 20.89 10.34
N LEU A 93 14.93 20.28 11.00
CA LEU A 93 15.75 19.25 10.38
C LEU A 93 15.00 17.93 10.52
N ASP A 94 14.79 17.24 9.41
CA ASP A 94 14.33 15.87 9.39
C ASP A 94 15.55 14.94 9.40
N GLY A 95 15.79 14.31 10.56
CA GLY A 95 16.91 13.40 10.73
C GLY A 95 16.74 12.06 10.01
N ALA A 96 15.53 11.68 9.60
CA ALA A 96 15.28 10.42 8.89
C ALA A 96 15.85 10.47 7.47
N TRP A 97 15.53 11.54 6.72
CA TRP A 97 15.93 11.67 5.33
C TRP A 97 17.00 12.74 5.10
N HIS A 98 17.53 13.31 6.18
CA HIS A 98 18.56 14.35 6.16
C HIS A 98 18.12 15.60 5.34
N THR A 99 16.86 16.01 5.52
CA THR A 99 16.25 17.14 4.80
C THR A 99 15.87 18.29 5.74
N VAL A 100 15.52 19.44 5.17
CA VAL A 100 14.88 20.53 5.92
C VAL A 100 13.38 20.49 5.64
N GLU A 101 12.58 20.27 6.69
CA GLU A 101 11.12 20.31 6.64
C GLU A 101 10.63 21.74 6.89
N SER A 102 9.85 22.28 5.94
CA SER A 102 9.34 23.65 6.01
C SER A 102 8.10 23.80 6.89
N ASN A 103 7.37 22.70 7.11
CA ASN A 103 6.04 22.59 7.70
C ASN A 103 4.95 23.42 6.99
N ALA A 104 5.19 23.82 5.74
CA ALA A 104 4.20 24.55 4.95
C ALA A 104 2.96 23.71 4.61
N PHE A 105 3.10 22.39 4.67
CA PHE A 105 2.01 21.42 4.57
C PHE A 105 1.99 20.58 5.86
N GLY A 106 0.83 20.44 6.49
CA GLY A 106 0.66 19.66 7.71
C GLY A 106 -0.73 19.04 7.80
N LEU A 107 -1.16 18.72 9.02
CA LEU A 107 -2.38 17.94 9.25
C LEU A 107 -3.65 18.56 8.64
N HIS A 108 -3.81 19.88 8.74
CA HIS A 108 -5.00 20.57 8.20
C HIS A 108 -5.06 20.45 6.68
N GLU A 109 -3.93 20.76 6.03
CA GLU A 109 -3.81 20.67 4.58
C GLU A 109 -3.98 19.23 4.08
N PHE A 110 -3.42 18.25 4.80
CA PHE A 110 -3.55 16.84 4.44
C PHE A 110 -4.99 16.31 4.56
N VAL A 111 -5.70 16.67 5.62
CA VAL A 111 -7.12 16.28 5.79
C VAL A 111 -7.98 16.90 4.69
N GLU A 112 -7.73 18.16 4.31
CA GLU A 112 -8.45 18.81 3.22
C GLU A 112 -8.14 18.16 1.86
N TRP A 113 -6.85 17.92 1.58
CA TRP A 113 -6.41 17.21 0.39
C TRP A 113 -7.04 15.82 0.30
N SER A 114 -7.07 15.06 1.40
CA SER A 114 -7.67 13.73 1.46
C SER A 114 -9.18 13.74 1.19
N LYS A 115 -9.90 14.77 1.66
CA LYS A 115 -11.33 14.97 1.34
C LYS A 115 -11.53 15.19 -0.16
N LEU A 116 -10.67 15.98 -0.81
CA LEU A 116 -10.73 16.22 -2.25
C LEU A 116 -10.37 14.98 -3.06
N ALA A 117 -9.41 14.17 -2.58
CA ALA A 117 -9.03 12.89 -3.16
C ALA A 117 -10.09 11.80 -2.95
N GLY A 118 -10.98 11.95 -1.96
CA GLY A 118 -11.97 10.94 -1.60
C GLY A 118 -11.39 9.78 -0.79
N THR A 119 -10.35 10.04 0.00
CA THR A 119 -9.61 9.03 0.77
C THR A 119 -9.80 9.18 2.27
N GLU A 120 -9.81 8.06 2.99
CA GLU A 120 -9.64 8.05 4.45
C GLU A 120 -8.21 8.46 4.84
N VAL A 121 -8.06 9.02 6.05
CA VAL A 121 -6.76 9.35 6.65
C VAL A 121 -6.38 8.26 7.65
N MET A 122 -5.14 7.79 7.55
CA MET A 122 -4.49 6.93 8.53
C MET A 122 -3.29 7.66 9.14
N GLU A 123 -3.47 8.18 10.36
CA GLU A 123 -2.54 9.12 10.99
C GLU A 123 -1.52 8.39 11.88
N ALA A 124 -0.23 8.55 11.63
CA ALA A 124 0.84 8.04 12.47
C ALA A 124 1.20 9.04 13.58
N VAL A 125 1.36 8.54 14.81
CA VAL A 125 1.79 9.35 15.95
C VAL A 125 3.27 9.15 16.27
N ASN A 126 3.96 10.20 16.68
CA ASN A 126 5.37 10.10 17.08
C ASN A 126 5.52 9.34 18.41
N LEU A 127 6.04 8.11 18.35
CA LEU A 127 6.50 7.33 19.51
C LEU A 127 8.02 7.11 19.53
N GLY A 128 8.76 7.77 18.64
CA GLY A 128 10.22 7.79 18.62
C GLY A 128 10.76 8.71 19.71
N THR A 129 10.64 10.02 19.49
CA THR A 129 11.08 11.08 20.43
C THR A 129 9.98 11.60 21.34
N ARG A 130 8.71 11.27 21.07
CA ARG A 130 7.56 11.62 21.91
C ARG A 130 6.91 10.36 22.51
N GLY A 131 5.63 10.42 22.87
CA GLY A 131 4.98 9.35 23.62
C GLY A 131 3.50 9.60 23.90
N VAL A 132 3.01 8.96 24.96
CA VAL A 132 1.59 8.86 25.33
C VAL A 132 0.84 10.20 25.29
N ASP A 133 1.38 11.25 25.91
CA ASP A 133 0.65 12.52 26.02
C ASP A 133 0.52 13.23 24.67
N ALA A 134 1.59 13.25 23.87
CA ALA A 134 1.56 13.82 22.52
C ALA A 134 0.54 13.12 21.61
N ALA A 135 0.45 11.79 21.70
CA ALA A 135 -0.52 11.00 20.95
C ALA A 135 -1.96 11.31 21.39
N ARG A 136 -2.21 11.37 22.70
CA ARG A 136 -3.51 11.76 23.28
C ARG A 136 -3.92 13.17 22.84
N GLU A 137 -3.00 14.12 22.91
CA GLU A 137 -3.24 15.51 22.52
C GLU A 137 -3.59 15.65 21.04
N LEU A 138 -2.93 14.88 20.17
CA LEU A 138 -3.25 14.87 18.74
C LEU A 138 -4.65 14.34 18.47
N VAL A 139 -5.08 13.26 19.13
CA VAL A 139 -6.47 12.76 19.02
C VAL A 139 -7.47 13.81 19.55
N GLU A 140 -7.18 14.49 20.66
CA GLU A 140 -8.05 15.55 21.18
C GLU A 140 -8.17 16.72 20.19
N TYR A 141 -7.04 17.16 19.62
CA TYR A 141 -7.00 18.19 18.60
C TYR A 141 -7.81 17.81 17.37
N SER A 142 -7.63 16.59 16.86
CA SER A 142 -8.24 16.13 15.61
C SER A 142 -9.72 15.79 15.74
N ASN A 143 -10.11 15.06 16.79
CA ASN A 143 -11.43 14.40 16.85
C ASN A 143 -12.39 14.99 17.89
N HIS A 144 -11.93 15.77 18.87
CA HIS A 144 -12.83 16.30 19.88
C HIS A 144 -13.65 17.49 19.36
N ALA A 145 -14.96 17.53 19.64
CA ALA A 145 -15.88 18.49 19.04
C ALA A 145 -15.53 19.97 19.31
N GLY A 146 -15.16 20.32 20.54
CA GLY A 146 -14.88 21.70 20.95
C GLY A 146 -14.98 21.89 22.45
N GLY A 147 -14.57 23.06 22.96
CA GLY A 147 -14.66 23.42 24.37
C GLY A 147 -13.47 22.97 25.22
N THR A 148 -12.39 22.50 24.58
CA THR A 148 -11.09 22.23 25.21
C THR A 148 -10.00 23.04 24.51
N ALA A 149 -8.86 23.24 25.18
CA ALA A 149 -7.77 24.04 24.62
C ALA A 149 -7.30 23.54 23.23
N LEU A 150 -7.22 22.22 23.03
CA LEU A 150 -6.74 21.64 21.77
C LEU A 150 -7.81 21.63 20.68
N SER A 151 -9.05 21.26 21.01
CA SER A 151 -10.15 21.32 20.03
C SER A 151 -10.46 22.76 19.60
N ASP A 152 -10.44 23.72 20.53
CA ASP A 152 -10.62 25.13 20.21
C ASP A 152 -9.43 25.70 19.43
N ARG A 153 -8.21 25.18 19.62
CA ARG A 153 -7.05 25.50 18.78
C ARG A 153 -7.25 25.00 17.35
N ARG A 154 -7.78 23.79 17.14
CA ARG A 154 -8.14 23.29 15.79
C ARG A 154 -9.15 24.24 15.12
N ILE A 155 -10.19 24.64 15.85
CA ILE A 155 -11.21 25.59 15.37
C ILE A 155 -10.57 26.93 15.00
N ALA A 156 -9.71 27.48 15.86
CA ALA A 156 -9.00 28.73 15.62
C ALA A 156 -8.05 28.65 14.41
N ASN A 157 -7.52 27.46 14.12
CA ASN A 157 -6.67 27.20 12.97
C ASN A 157 -7.43 26.98 11.66
N GLY A 158 -8.77 27.05 11.68
CA GLY A 158 -9.60 27.06 10.46
C GLY A 158 -10.54 25.86 10.31
N ALA A 159 -10.41 24.82 11.14
CA ALA A 159 -11.24 23.62 11.05
C ALA A 159 -12.25 23.55 12.20
N LYS A 160 -13.47 24.06 11.93
CA LYS A 160 -14.57 24.08 12.89
C LYS A 160 -14.97 22.66 13.32
N ASP A 161 -15.29 21.82 12.36
CA ASP A 161 -15.70 20.44 12.62
C ASP A 161 -14.48 19.55 12.88
N PRO A 162 -14.60 18.50 13.70
CA PRO A 162 -13.56 17.47 13.83
C PRO A 162 -13.12 16.88 12.49
N PHE A 163 -11.90 16.37 12.45
CA PHE A 163 -11.38 15.64 11.30
C PHE A 163 -11.93 14.22 11.20
N ASP A 164 -12.44 13.67 12.31
CA ASP A 164 -13.00 12.33 12.41
C ASP A 164 -12.05 11.22 11.91
N ILE A 165 -10.73 11.37 12.17
CA ILE A 165 -9.72 10.39 11.78
C ILE A 165 -9.97 9.09 12.55
N LYS A 166 -10.22 7.99 11.83
CA LYS A 166 -10.53 6.69 12.42
C LYS A 166 -9.31 5.80 12.62
N LEU A 167 -8.37 5.81 11.69
CA LEU A 167 -7.21 4.92 11.71
C LEU A 167 -5.98 5.66 12.23
N TRP A 168 -5.27 5.05 13.19
CA TRP A 168 -4.05 5.63 13.75
C TRP A 168 -2.93 4.60 13.90
N CYS A 169 -1.71 4.98 13.52
CA CYS A 169 -0.50 4.16 13.71
C CYS A 169 0.24 4.59 14.96
N LEU A 170 0.53 3.63 15.85
CA LEU A 170 1.27 3.86 17.10
C LEU A 170 2.79 3.87 16.82
N GLY A 171 3.28 4.89 16.12
CA GLY A 171 4.69 5.00 15.70
C GLY A 171 4.99 4.38 14.34
N ASN A 172 6.28 4.16 14.07
CA ASN A 172 6.79 3.57 12.84
C ASN A 172 8.08 2.77 13.08
N GLU A 173 8.18 1.54 12.54
CA GLU A 173 9.41 0.73 12.42
C GLU A 173 10.39 0.78 13.61
N LEU A 174 9.88 0.77 14.84
CA LEU A 174 10.70 1.04 16.01
C LEU A 174 11.68 -0.10 16.34
N ASP A 175 11.66 -1.22 15.61
CA ASP A 175 12.64 -2.31 15.70
C ASP A 175 13.89 -2.08 14.81
N GLY A 176 13.79 -1.21 13.81
CA GLY A 176 14.89 -0.88 12.91
C GLY A 176 15.98 -0.04 13.59
N PRO A 177 17.27 -0.42 13.52
CA PRO A 177 18.36 0.37 14.11
C PRO A 177 18.61 1.73 13.42
N TRP A 178 18.04 1.95 12.24
CA TRP A 178 18.05 3.25 11.55
C TRP A 178 17.04 4.23 12.13
N GLN A 179 16.04 3.76 12.89
CA GLN A 179 14.95 4.61 13.33
C GLN A 179 15.30 5.52 14.51
N ILE A 180 14.87 6.78 14.42
CA ILE A 180 14.98 7.74 15.51
C ILE A 180 14.14 7.21 16.68
N GLY A 181 14.79 6.97 17.81
CA GLY A 181 14.11 6.46 18.99
C GLY A 181 13.74 4.98 18.91
N HIS A 182 14.47 4.19 18.12
CA HIS A 182 14.47 2.71 18.14
C HIS A 182 14.31 2.15 19.57
N LYS A 183 13.55 1.04 19.67
CA LYS A 183 13.19 0.39 20.93
C LYS A 183 13.38 -1.12 20.83
N THR A 184 13.55 -1.76 21.98
CA THR A 184 13.27 -3.19 22.11
C THR A 184 11.77 -3.47 22.04
N ALA A 185 11.37 -4.71 21.76
CA ALA A 185 9.97 -5.11 21.68
C ALA A 185 9.21 -4.85 22.99
N THR A 186 9.84 -5.10 24.16
CA THR A 186 9.25 -4.78 25.47
C THR A 186 9.00 -3.29 25.66
N GLU A 187 10.00 -2.45 25.33
CA GLU A 187 9.92 -1.00 25.48
C GLU A 187 8.81 -0.44 24.59
N TYR A 188 8.75 -0.88 23.34
CA TYR A 188 7.71 -0.48 22.41
C TYR A 188 6.34 -1.02 22.82
N GLY A 189 6.19 -2.31 23.12
CA GLY A 189 4.90 -2.91 23.48
C GLY A 189 4.26 -2.23 24.71
N ARG A 190 5.05 -1.89 25.72
CA ARG A 190 4.58 -1.10 26.88
C ARG A 190 4.16 0.32 26.51
N LEU A 191 4.93 0.99 25.65
CA LEU A 191 4.60 2.34 25.20
C LEU A 191 3.33 2.36 24.34
N ALA A 192 3.23 1.43 23.38
CA ALA A 192 2.08 1.27 22.49
C ALA A 192 0.81 1.01 23.29
N GLN A 193 0.85 0.12 24.28
CA GLN A 193 -0.30 -0.15 25.16
C GLN A 193 -0.81 1.11 25.86
N GLU A 194 0.07 1.89 26.48
CA GLU A 194 -0.35 3.06 27.25
C GLU A 194 -0.75 4.24 26.35
N ALA A 195 -0.11 4.40 25.19
CA ALA A 195 -0.54 5.36 24.16
C ALA A 195 -1.93 5.01 23.65
N ALA A 196 -2.17 3.74 23.32
CA ALA A 196 -3.45 3.24 22.83
C ALA A 196 -4.60 3.49 23.83
N LYS A 197 -4.38 3.20 25.12
CA LYS A 197 -5.36 3.50 26.18
C LYS A 197 -5.68 4.99 26.26
N ALA A 198 -4.64 5.84 26.29
CA ALA A 198 -4.83 7.28 26.41
C ALA A 198 -5.59 7.86 25.21
N MET A 199 -5.26 7.42 23.99
CA MET A 199 -5.97 7.80 22.77
C MET A 199 -7.43 7.35 22.80
N LYS A 200 -7.71 6.08 23.16
CA LYS A 200 -9.08 5.54 23.24
C LYS A 200 -9.92 6.14 24.38
N PHE A 201 -9.30 6.68 25.43
CA PHE A 201 -10.01 7.46 26.45
C PHE A 201 -10.48 8.83 25.93
N VAL A 202 -9.82 9.37 24.90
CA VAL A 202 -10.27 10.59 24.23
C VAL A 202 -11.35 10.26 23.19
N ASP A 203 -11.08 9.28 22.33
CA ASP A 203 -12.03 8.81 21.31
C ASP A 203 -12.06 7.28 21.27
N PRO A 204 -13.07 6.63 21.87
CA PRO A 204 -13.16 5.17 21.90
C PRO A 204 -13.56 4.55 20.54
N THR A 205 -13.82 5.37 19.51
CA THR A 205 -14.25 4.92 18.18
C THR A 205 -13.11 4.75 17.18
N ILE A 206 -11.88 5.10 17.57
CA ILE A 206 -10.69 4.94 16.72
C ILE A 206 -10.22 3.49 16.69
N GLU A 207 -9.56 3.15 15.59
CA GLU A 207 -8.89 1.88 15.35
C GLU A 207 -7.37 2.12 15.35
N LEU A 208 -6.62 1.24 16.00
CA LEU A 208 -5.18 1.43 16.24
C LEU A 208 -4.35 0.32 15.60
N VAL A 209 -3.22 0.72 15.01
CA VAL A 209 -2.20 -0.17 14.43
C VAL A 209 -0.96 -0.15 15.32
N ALA A 210 -0.58 -1.30 15.87
CA ALA A 210 0.73 -1.51 16.48
C ALA A 210 1.79 -1.78 15.40
N VAL A 211 3.01 -1.31 15.62
CA VAL A 211 4.15 -1.53 14.72
C VAL A 211 4.61 -2.98 14.83
N GLY A 212 4.58 -3.71 13.72
CA GLY A 212 5.28 -4.97 13.54
C GLY A 212 6.74 -4.75 13.18
N SER A 213 7.46 -5.80 12.78
CA SER A 213 8.84 -5.63 12.31
C SER A 213 8.90 -4.90 10.97
N SER A 214 9.99 -4.13 10.76
CA SER A 214 10.34 -3.49 9.47
C SER A 214 10.46 -4.44 8.28
N GLY A 215 10.40 -5.75 8.51
CA GLY A 215 10.29 -6.77 7.49
C GLY A 215 10.73 -8.14 7.97
N ARG A 216 10.38 -9.17 7.21
CA ARG A 216 10.67 -10.58 7.50
C ARG A 216 12.16 -10.90 7.75
N GLY A 217 13.05 -10.11 7.15
CA GLY A 217 14.50 -10.26 7.31
C GLY A 217 15.07 -9.75 8.64
N MET A 218 14.27 -9.07 9.47
CA MET A 218 14.71 -8.55 10.76
C MET A 218 15.08 -9.69 11.73
N PRO A 219 16.20 -9.59 12.48
CA PRO A 219 16.55 -10.62 13.47
C PRO A 219 15.51 -10.80 14.58
N THR A 220 14.67 -9.78 14.79
CA THR A 220 13.58 -9.74 15.78
C THR A 220 12.24 -10.21 15.24
N PHE A 221 12.11 -10.46 13.93
CA PHE A 221 10.85 -10.83 13.30
C PHE A 221 10.22 -12.08 13.96
N GLY A 222 8.90 -12.05 14.15
CA GLY A 222 8.09 -13.04 14.86
C GLY A 222 8.14 -12.87 16.38
N ALA A 223 9.34 -12.67 16.95
CA ALA A 223 9.48 -12.38 18.38
C ALA A 223 8.98 -10.98 18.75
N TRP A 224 9.22 -10.00 17.87
CA TRP A 224 8.74 -8.63 18.01
C TRP A 224 7.22 -8.56 18.09
N GLU A 225 6.53 -9.08 17.08
CA GLU A 225 5.06 -9.09 17.01
C GLU A 225 4.48 -9.83 18.21
N HIS A 226 5.06 -10.99 18.56
CA HIS A 226 4.62 -11.77 19.71
C HIS A 226 4.67 -10.95 21.01
N GLU A 227 5.80 -10.30 21.31
CA GLU A 227 5.98 -9.56 22.55
C GLU A 227 5.16 -8.26 22.58
N VAL A 228 5.12 -7.51 21.49
CA VAL A 228 4.31 -6.30 21.37
C VAL A 228 2.83 -6.61 21.57
N LEU A 229 2.31 -7.63 20.89
CA LEU A 229 0.92 -8.02 21.02
C LEU A 229 0.62 -8.61 22.40
N THR A 230 1.56 -9.31 23.03
CA THR A 230 1.39 -9.75 24.44
C THR A 230 1.12 -8.58 25.38
N HIS A 231 1.62 -7.37 25.07
CA HIS A 231 1.34 -6.17 25.83
C HIS A 231 0.03 -5.47 25.44
N ALA A 232 -0.25 -5.31 24.14
CA ALA A 232 -1.25 -4.36 23.65
C ALA A 232 -2.47 -4.99 22.93
N TYR A 233 -2.65 -6.31 22.99
CA TYR A 233 -3.66 -7.05 22.19
C TYR A 233 -5.08 -6.47 22.29
N ASP A 234 -5.54 -6.16 23.51
CA ASP A 234 -6.91 -5.70 23.72
C ASP A 234 -7.11 -4.25 23.22
N GLU A 235 -6.03 -3.48 23.20
CA GLU A 235 -6.02 -2.07 22.85
C GLU A 235 -5.88 -1.78 21.36
N VAL A 236 -5.37 -2.71 20.54
CA VAL A 236 -5.12 -2.49 19.10
C VAL A 236 -5.96 -3.37 18.20
N GLU A 237 -6.31 -2.87 17.01
CA GLU A 237 -7.09 -3.60 16.01
C GLU A 237 -6.17 -4.31 15.00
N TYR A 238 -5.00 -3.73 14.76
CA TYR A 238 -4.07 -4.21 13.73
C TYR A 238 -2.63 -4.27 14.21
N VAL A 239 -1.82 -5.11 13.55
CA VAL A 239 -0.35 -5.05 13.58
C VAL A 239 0.18 -4.76 12.18
N SER A 240 1.21 -3.92 12.08
CA SER A 240 1.79 -3.50 10.81
C SER A 240 2.69 -4.57 10.19
N MET A 241 2.85 -4.55 8.87
CA MET A 241 3.75 -5.42 8.10
C MET A 241 4.37 -4.64 6.96
N HIS A 242 5.70 -4.72 6.82
CA HIS A 242 6.43 -3.96 5.80
C HIS A 242 7.26 -4.88 4.90
N ALA A 243 7.15 -4.73 3.59
CA ALA A 243 7.90 -5.54 2.63
C ALA A 243 8.24 -4.78 1.35
N TYR A 244 9.54 -4.69 1.07
CA TYR A 244 10.05 -4.13 -0.16
C TYR A 244 10.87 -5.16 -0.90
N TYR A 245 10.70 -5.18 -2.22
CA TYR A 245 11.31 -6.17 -3.09
C TYR A 245 11.97 -5.51 -4.28
N GLN A 246 13.02 -6.14 -4.80
CA GLN A 246 13.71 -5.69 -6.01
C GLN A 246 14.31 -6.89 -6.74
N GLU A 247 14.68 -6.68 -7.99
CA GLU A 247 15.48 -7.64 -8.72
C GLU A 247 16.94 -7.58 -8.29
N HIS A 248 17.55 -8.74 -8.09
CA HIS A 248 18.96 -8.88 -7.72
C HIS A 248 19.73 -9.66 -8.78
N ASP A 249 20.92 -9.18 -9.14
CA ASP A 249 21.87 -9.87 -10.01
C ASP A 249 21.30 -10.34 -11.36
N GLY A 250 20.25 -9.67 -11.86
CA GLY A 250 19.56 -10.03 -13.09
C GLY A 250 18.59 -11.23 -12.97
N ASP A 251 18.29 -11.70 -11.76
CA ASP A 251 17.38 -12.81 -11.50
C ASP A 251 15.91 -12.38 -11.53
N ALA A 252 15.44 -12.06 -12.75
CA ALA A 252 14.06 -11.69 -13.00
C ALA A 252 13.04 -12.78 -12.63
N LYS A 253 13.42 -14.08 -12.69
CA LYS A 253 12.52 -15.19 -12.35
C LYS A 253 12.20 -15.24 -10.87
N SER A 254 13.21 -15.13 -10.01
CA SER A 254 12.97 -15.01 -8.57
C SER A 254 12.21 -13.72 -8.26
N PHE A 255 12.53 -12.60 -8.92
CA PHE A 255 11.80 -11.36 -8.70
C PHE A 255 10.29 -11.49 -9.02
N LEU A 256 9.94 -12.06 -10.17
CA LEU A 256 8.54 -12.35 -10.58
C LEU A 256 7.81 -13.32 -9.64
N ALA A 257 8.53 -14.16 -8.90
CA ALA A 257 7.98 -15.11 -7.94
C ALA A 257 7.91 -14.56 -6.50
N THR A 258 8.23 -13.30 -6.27
CA THR A 258 8.37 -12.76 -4.90
C THR A 258 7.07 -12.72 -4.10
N ALA A 259 5.89 -12.73 -4.74
CA ALA A 259 4.64 -12.91 -4.01
C ALA A 259 4.56 -14.24 -3.23
N VAL A 260 5.36 -15.25 -3.56
CA VAL A 260 5.50 -16.48 -2.75
C VAL A 260 6.09 -16.17 -1.37
N ASP A 261 7.05 -15.25 -1.29
CA ASP A 261 7.60 -14.77 -0.03
C ASP A 261 6.57 -13.93 0.73
N MET A 262 5.83 -13.08 0.03
CA MET A 262 4.78 -12.24 0.62
C MET A 262 3.65 -13.07 1.24
N ASP A 263 3.15 -14.11 0.54
CA ASP A 263 2.16 -15.05 1.07
C ASP A 263 2.68 -15.72 2.36
N ALA A 264 3.93 -16.21 2.34
CA ALA A 264 4.55 -16.84 3.51
C ALA A 264 4.74 -15.87 4.69
N PHE A 265 5.13 -14.62 4.40
CA PHE A 265 5.30 -13.59 5.41
C PHE A 265 3.97 -13.28 6.13
N ILE A 266 2.88 -13.14 5.36
CA ILE A 266 1.54 -12.91 5.92
C ILE A 266 1.13 -14.09 6.80
N ASP A 267 1.30 -15.33 6.34
CA ASP A 267 0.95 -16.54 7.11
C ASP A 267 1.74 -16.66 8.42
N GLU A 268 3.01 -16.26 8.43
CA GLU A 268 3.86 -16.26 9.63
C GLU A 268 3.41 -15.21 10.66
N VAL A 269 3.03 -14.02 10.21
CA VAL A 269 2.46 -12.98 11.10
C VAL A 269 1.09 -13.40 11.62
N VAL A 270 0.22 -13.94 10.76
CA VAL A 270 -1.08 -14.54 11.15
C VAL A 270 -0.88 -15.58 12.25
N SER A 271 0.08 -16.49 12.08
CA SER A 271 0.40 -17.53 13.05
C SER A 271 0.85 -16.95 14.39
N THR A 272 1.64 -15.88 14.37
CA THR A 272 2.08 -15.16 15.57
C THR A 272 0.91 -14.51 16.30
N ILE A 273 0.06 -13.78 15.58
CA ILE A 273 -1.15 -13.15 16.13
C ILE A 273 -2.05 -14.18 16.81
N ASP A 274 -2.30 -15.30 16.12
CA ASP A 274 -3.22 -16.33 16.60
C ASP A 274 -2.63 -17.10 17.80
N GLY A 275 -1.30 -17.24 17.85
CA GLY A 275 -0.57 -17.75 19.00
C GLY A 275 -0.76 -16.87 20.24
N VAL A 276 -0.57 -15.54 20.10
CA VAL A 276 -0.79 -14.58 21.19
C VAL A 276 -2.26 -14.56 21.62
N LYS A 277 -3.18 -14.56 20.65
CA LYS A 277 -4.63 -14.64 20.91
C LYS A 277 -4.98 -15.84 21.79
N ALA A 278 -4.49 -17.03 21.43
CA ALA A 278 -4.74 -18.25 22.16
C ALA A 278 -4.10 -18.24 23.56
N ALA A 279 -2.86 -17.78 23.67
CA ALA A 279 -2.12 -17.70 24.93
C ALA A 279 -2.78 -16.72 25.92
N GLY A 280 -3.19 -15.55 25.45
CA GLY A 280 -3.90 -14.52 26.23
C GLY A 280 -5.39 -14.78 26.42
N LYS A 281 -5.95 -15.79 25.73
CA LYS A 281 -7.39 -16.13 25.72
C LYS A 281 -8.28 -14.97 25.25
N HIS A 282 -7.76 -14.18 24.30
CA HIS A 282 -8.51 -13.07 23.71
C HIS A 282 -9.60 -13.60 22.78
N THR A 283 -10.78 -12.98 22.81
CA THR A 283 -11.87 -13.28 21.87
C THR A 283 -11.85 -12.38 20.64
N LYS A 284 -11.27 -11.18 20.79
CA LYS A 284 -11.00 -10.25 19.69
C LYS A 284 -10.02 -10.87 18.69
N GLN A 285 -10.14 -10.49 17.42
CA GLN A 285 -9.13 -10.76 16.41
C GLN A 285 -8.35 -9.47 16.17
N VAL A 286 -7.03 -9.52 16.32
CA VAL A 286 -6.14 -8.54 15.71
C VAL A 286 -5.88 -8.98 14.28
N ASP A 287 -5.99 -8.06 13.35
CA ASP A 287 -5.75 -8.29 11.92
C ASP A 287 -4.46 -7.59 11.47
N ILE A 288 -4.14 -7.65 10.18
CA ILE A 288 -2.93 -7.10 9.60
C ILE A 288 -3.22 -5.80 8.88
N SER A 289 -2.32 -4.84 9.10
CA SER A 289 -2.13 -3.64 8.30
C SER A 289 -0.83 -3.77 7.51
N PHE A 290 -0.90 -4.10 6.23
CA PHE A 290 0.29 -4.15 5.36
C PHE A 290 0.60 -2.74 4.84
N ASP A 291 0.91 -1.82 5.74
CA ASP A 291 0.93 -0.38 5.51
C ASP A 291 2.25 0.16 4.89
N GLU A 292 3.18 -0.72 4.55
CA GLU A 292 4.28 -0.44 3.64
C GLU A 292 4.59 -1.63 2.73
N TRP A 293 4.26 -1.52 1.45
CA TRP A 293 4.69 -2.50 0.46
C TRP A 293 4.96 -1.84 -0.89
N ASN A 294 6.03 -2.26 -1.58
CA ASN A 294 6.24 -1.97 -3.00
C ASN A 294 7.43 -2.72 -3.60
N VAL A 295 7.67 -2.49 -4.89
CA VAL A 295 9.02 -2.61 -5.46
C VAL A 295 9.84 -1.38 -5.06
N TRP A 296 11.03 -1.58 -4.50
CA TRP A 296 11.97 -0.50 -4.19
C TRP A 296 13.42 -0.97 -4.38
N TYR A 297 14.14 -0.33 -5.29
CA TYR A 297 15.53 -0.65 -5.60
C TYR A 297 16.50 -0.05 -4.56
N GLN A 298 16.63 -0.72 -3.43
CA GLN A 298 17.51 -0.32 -2.33
C GLN A 298 19.01 -0.51 -2.61
N THR A 299 19.37 -1.32 -3.61
CA THR A 299 20.78 -1.63 -3.92
C THR A 299 21.05 -1.56 -5.42
N GLY A 300 22.31 -1.36 -5.80
CA GLY A 300 22.71 -1.35 -7.21
C GLY A 300 22.49 -0.01 -7.92
N LEU A 301 21.99 1.00 -7.21
CA LEU A 301 21.87 2.38 -7.69
C LEU A 301 22.87 3.30 -6.98
N ASP A 302 23.53 4.18 -7.75
CA ASP A 302 24.39 5.26 -7.25
C ASP A 302 24.04 6.57 -7.97
N THR A 303 22.74 6.87 -8.03
CA THR A 303 22.18 8.10 -8.61
C THR A 303 22.07 9.20 -7.55
N ASP A 304 21.94 10.45 -7.98
CA ASP A 304 21.93 11.63 -7.09
C ASP A 304 20.78 11.63 -6.09
N ASP A 305 19.69 10.92 -6.39
CA ASP A 305 18.49 10.79 -5.56
C ASP A 305 18.56 9.62 -4.56
N GLN A 306 19.66 8.87 -4.50
CA GLN A 306 19.80 7.80 -3.52
C GLN A 306 20.13 8.36 -2.13
N PRO A 307 19.66 7.74 -1.03
CA PRO A 307 19.79 8.30 0.32
C PRO A 307 21.23 8.69 0.70
N HIS A 308 22.24 7.86 0.35
CA HIS A 308 23.65 8.14 0.65
C HIS A 308 24.24 9.32 -0.14
N ASN A 309 23.62 9.69 -1.26
CA ASN A 309 24.00 10.85 -2.05
C ASN A 309 23.26 12.12 -1.59
N VAL A 310 21.97 12.00 -1.27
CA VAL A 310 21.15 13.10 -0.73
C VAL A 310 21.62 13.53 0.65
N SER A 311 22.03 12.59 1.51
CA SER A 311 22.46 12.88 2.89
C SER A 311 23.79 13.60 3.03
N LYS A 312 24.37 14.11 1.93
CA LYS A 312 25.61 14.93 1.93
C LYS A 312 25.37 16.38 2.37
N GLY A 313 24.11 16.82 2.45
CA GLY A 313 23.75 18.17 2.88
C GLY A 313 22.30 18.27 3.35
N TRP A 314 21.96 19.37 4.02
CA TRP A 314 20.60 19.66 4.46
C TRP A 314 19.90 20.50 3.40
N VAL A 315 19.03 19.87 2.62
CA VAL A 315 18.30 20.49 1.51
C VAL A 315 16.79 20.31 1.70
N GLU A 316 16.01 21.25 1.18
CA GLU A 316 14.55 21.15 1.16
C GLU A 316 14.11 20.29 -0.01
N HIS A 317 13.19 19.35 0.25
CA HIS A 317 12.47 18.52 -0.74
C HIS A 317 13.33 18.05 -1.95
N PRO A 318 14.48 17.39 -1.73
CA PRO A 318 15.29 16.86 -2.81
C PRO A 318 14.54 15.74 -3.55
N ARG A 319 15.02 15.40 -4.75
CA ARG A 319 14.69 14.08 -5.31
C ARG A 319 15.26 13.01 -4.38
N LEU A 320 14.43 12.05 -3.99
CA LEU A 320 14.82 10.98 -3.08
C LEU A 320 14.08 9.71 -3.48
N ILE A 321 14.83 8.66 -3.81
CA ILE A 321 14.34 7.33 -4.25
C ILE A 321 13.20 7.42 -5.28
N GLU A 322 13.41 8.18 -6.35
CA GLU A 322 12.42 8.36 -7.40
C GLU A 322 12.52 7.27 -8.47
N ASP A 323 12.35 6.03 -8.04
CA ASP A 323 12.45 4.84 -8.88
C ASP A 323 11.55 4.95 -10.11
N GLN A 324 12.10 4.53 -11.26
CA GLN A 324 11.37 4.42 -12.52
C GLN A 324 11.00 2.96 -12.76
N TYR A 325 9.70 2.68 -12.78
CA TYR A 325 9.22 1.30 -12.88
C TYR A 325 8.99 0.87 -14.32
N ASN A 326 9.33 -0.40 -14.59
CA ASN A 326 9.22 -1.05 -15.88
C ASN A 326 8.08 -2.08 -15.94
N VAL A 327 7.95 -2.80 -17.07
CA VAL A 327 6.94 -3.85 -17.26
C VAL A 327 7.07 -4.98 -16.23
N THR A 328 8.30 -5.39 -15.90
CA THR A 328 8.53 -6.44 -14.90
C THR A 328 8.00 -6.03 -13.53
N ASP A 329 8.29 -4.80 -13.11
CA ASP A 329 7.84 -4.26 -11.83
C ASP A 329 6.31 -4.22 -11.75
N ALA A 330 5.64 -3.84 -12.85
CA ALA A 330 4.18 -3.84 -12.92
C ALA A 330 3.59 -5.25 -12.77
N VAL A 331 4.18 -6.26 -13.44
CA VAL A 331 3.74 -7.65 -13.26
C VAL A 331 3.95 -8.11 -11.81
N VAL A 332 5.09 -7.78 -11.20
CA VAL A 332 5.39 -8.08 -9.79
C VAL A 332 4.38 -7.42 -8.85
N VAL A 333 4.10 -6.13 -9.01
CA VAL A 333 3.08 -5.41 -8.23
C VAL A 333 1.70 -6.04 -8.40
N GLY A 334 1.35 -6.48 -9.61
CA GLY A 334 0.14 -7.27 -9.85
C GLY A 334 0.06 -8.54 -9.01
N THR A 335 1.19 -9.22 -8.79
CA THR A 335 1.25 -10.42 -7.92
C THR A 335 1.21 -10.08 -6.41
N PHE A 336 1.73 -8.93 -5.99
CA PHE A 336 1.57 -8.46 -4.61
C PHE A 336 0.11 -8.18 -4.28
N LEU A 337 -0.59 -7.51 -5.20
CA LEU A 337 -2.02 -7.26 -5.07
C LEU A 337 -2.83 -8.56 -5.03
N ASN A 338 -2.44 -9.58 -5.81
CA ASN A 338 -3.04 -10.91 -5.72
C ASN A 338 -2.82 -11.56 -4.35
N SER A 339 -1.62 -11.47 -3.78
CA SER A 339 -1.32 -11.93 -2.42
C SER A 339 -2.21 -11.23 -1.39
N LEU A 340 -2.22 -9.89 -1.38
CA LEU A 340 -3.07 -9.10 -0.48
C LEU A 340 -4.55 -9.49 -0.58
N LEU A 341 -5.06 -9.71 -1.80
CA LEU A 341 -6.45 -10.09 -2.00
C LEU A 341 -6.74 -11.52 -1.51
N ARG A 342 -5.84 -12.49 -1.76
CA ARG A 342 -6.01 -13.87 -1.26
C ARG A 342 -5.99 -13.96 0.27
N HIS A 343 -5.28 -13.05 0.93
CA HIS A 343 -5.22 -12.96 2.39
C HIS A 343 -6.15 -11.89 2.98
N GLY A 344 -7.13 -11.39 2.21
CA GLY A 344 -8.04 -10.33 2.64
C GLY A 344 -8.97 -10.69 3.82
N ASP A 345 -9.02 -11.96 4.24
CA ASP A 345 -9.64 -12.37 5.50
C ASP A 345 -8.86 -11.88 6.73
N ARG A 346 -7.55 -11.67 6.61
CA ARG A 346 -6.65 -11.23 7.69
C ARG A 346 -5.91 -9.92 7.42
N VAL A 347 -5.61 -9.61 6.16
CA VAL A 347 -5.06 -8.31 5.76
C VAL A 347 -6.21 -7.37 5.46
N LYS A 348 -6.47 -6.41 6.35
CA LYS A 348 -7.63 -5.50 6.26
C LYS A 348 -7.26 -4.12 5.77
N ILE A 349 -6.00 -3.76 5.90
CA ILE A 349 -5.44 -2.49 5.45
C ILE A 349 -4.15 -2.82 4.70
N ALA A 350 -3.89 -2.14 3.60
CA ALA A 350 -2.60 -2.18 2.94
C ALA A 350 -2.33 -0.85 2.24
N ASN A 351 -1.10 -0.37 2.29
CA ASN A 351 -0.73 0.92 1.73
C ASN A 351 0.49 0.75 0.83
N GLN A 352 0.30 0.95 -0.48
CA GLN A 352 1.42 0.98 -1.39
C GLN A 352 2.32 2.18 -1.06
N ALA A 353 3.59 1.90 -0.78
CA ALA A 353 4.58 2.89 -0.42
C ALA A 353 5.34 3.35 -1.67
N GLN A 354 5.21 4.58 -2.17
CA GLN A 354 4.33 5.67 -1.72
C GLN A 354 3.44 6.16 -2.87
N LEU A 355 2.66 7.22 -2.66
CA LEU A 355 1.65 7.67 -3.62
C LEU A 355 2.24 8.45 -4.79
N VAL A 356 3.16 9.40 -4.51
CA VAL A 356 3.69 10.35 -5.50
C VAL A 356 5.21 10.48 -5.38
N ASN A 357 5.90 10.46 -6.52
CA ASN A 357 7.36 10.61 -6.71
C ASN A 357 8.25 9.57 -6.03
N VAL A 358 8.18 9.47 -4.71
CA VAL A 358 8.97 8.54 -3.89
C VAL A 358 8.43 7.13 -4.09
N ILE A 359 9.19 6.25 -4.76
CA ILE A 359 8.79 4.86 -5.05
C ILE A 359 7.30 4.71 -5.40
N ALA A 360 6.82 5.50 -6.36
CA ALA A 360 5.39 5.78 -6.50
C ALA A 360 4.76 5.35 -7.83
N PRO A 361 3.47 4.99 -7.87
CA PRO A 361 2.72 4.78 -9.11
C PRO A 361 2.44 6.08 -9.85
N ILE A 362 2.46 7.24 -9.17
CA ILE A 362 2.28 8.56 -9.77
C ILE A 362 3.61 9.32 -9.71
N ARG A 363 4.03 9.89 -10.84
CA ARG A 363 5.17 10.82 -10.91
C ARG A 363 4.67 12.21 -11.23
N SER A 364 5.37 13.22 -10.72
CA SER A 364 5.19 14.62 -11.07
C SER A 364 6.55 15.31 -11.21
N GLU A 365 6.60 16.27 -12.13
CA GLU A 365 7.74 17.17 -12.29
C GLU A 365 7.42 18.56 -11.74
N GLN A 366 8.41 19.22 -11.14
CA GLN A 366 8.24 20.58 -10.61
C GLN A 366 7.93 21.55 -11.76
N GLY A 367 6.83 22.28 -11.68
CA GLY A 367 6.34 23.14 -12.76
C GLY A 367 5.94 22.38 -14.04
N GLY A 368 5.88 21.05 -14.00
CA GLY A 368 5.72 20.17 -15.14
C GLY A 368 4.55 19.19 -15.00
N PRO A 369 4.45 18.19 -15.88
CA PRO A 369 3.30 17.26 -15.89
C PRO A 369 3.33 16.28 -14.72
N ALA A 370 2.19 15.63 -14.49
CA ALA A 370 2.08 14.41 -13.70
C ALA A 370 1.66 13.23 -14.60
N TRP A 371 2.19 12.03 -14.35
CA TRP A 371 1.93 10.84 -15.17
C TRP A 371 1.91 9.53 -14.36
N ARG A 372 1.40 8.48 -15.00
CA ARG A 372 1.27 7.11 -14.46
C ARG A 372 2.57 6.33 -14.71
N GLN A 373 3.17 5.76 -13.68
CA GLN A 373 4.18 4.72 -13.85
C GLN A 373 3.54 3.38 -14.25
N THR A 374 4.34 2.40 -14.65
CA THR A 374 3.84 1.08 -15.07
C THR A 374 3.05 0.38 -13.95
N ILE A 375 3.50 0.51 -12.69
CA ILE A 375 2.87 -0.09 -11.51
C ILE A 375 1.51 0.53 -11.15
N PHE A 376 1.13 1.66 -11.75
CA PHE A 376 -0.19 2.28 -11.59
C PHE A 376 -1.32 1.36 -12.07
N TRP A 377 -1.10 0.68 -13.21
CA TRP A 377 -2.17 0.00 -13.93
C TRP A 377 -2.73 -1.24 -13.21
N PRO A 378 -1.91 -2.16 -12.66
CA PRO A 378 -2.42 -3.28 -11.88
C PRO A 378 -3.19 -2.82 -10.64
N PHE A 379 -2.68 -1.80 -9.93
CA PHE A 379 -3.33 -1.24 -8.74
C PHE A 379 -4.68 -0.64 -9.09
N ALA A 380 -4.71 0.33 -10.01
CA ALA A 380 -5.93 1.03 -10.39
C ALA A 380 -7.02 0.07 -10.88
N ARG A 381 -6.61 -0.95 -11.66
CA ARG A 381 -7.55 -1.90 -12.22
C ARG A 381 -8.08 -2.90 -11.19
N MET A 382 -7.25 -3.37 -10.27
CA MET A 382 -7.72 -4.25 -9.19
C MET A 382 -8.60 -3.47 -8.20
N ALA A 383 -8.22 -2.25 -7.81
CA ALA A 383 -9.01 -1.41 -6.93
C ALA A 383 -10.41 -1.14 -7.49
N ALA A 384 -10.53 -0.95 -8.80
CA ALA A 384 -11.81 -0.70 -9.47
C ALA A 384 -12.72 -1.93 -9.59
N LEU A 385 -12.17 -3.15 -9.66
CA LEU A 385 -12.94 -4.36 -10.00
C LEU A 385 -13.10 -5.35 -8.85
N ALA A 386 -12.17 -5.39 -7.91
CA ALA A 386 -12.25 -6.30 -6.76
C ALA A 386 -13.38 -5.86 -5.83
N SER A 387 -14.46 -6.64 -5.81
CA SER A 387 -15.69 -6.33 -5.07
C SER A 387 -16.39 -7.62 -4.62
N GLY A 388 -17.31 -7.49 -3.65
CA GLY A 388 -18.03 -8.63 -3.09
C GLY A 388 -17.13 -9.57 -2.30
N GLN A 389 -17.19 -10.86 -2.62
CA GLN A 389 -16.48 -11.93 -1.91
C GLN A 389 -15.20 -12.32 -2.65
N ILE A 390 -14.10 -12.45 -1.92
CA ILE A 390 -12.88 -13.08 -2.40
C ILE A 390 -13.16 -14.58 -2.55
N LEU A 391 -12.90 -15.13 -3.74
CA LEU A 391 -13.08 -16.55 -4.00
C LEU A 391 -11.81 -17.33 -3.63
N ARG A 392 -12.01 -18.48 -3.00
CA ARG A 392 -10.95 -19.47 -2.82
C ARG A 392 -10.63 -20.09 -4.17
N THR A 393 -9.46 -19.75 -4.69
CA THR A 393 -9.01 -20.14 -6.01
C THR A 393 -8.05 -21.34 -5.91
N LEU A 394 -8.37 -22.44 -6.58
CA LEU A 394 -7.46 -23.59 -6.69
C LEU A 394 -6.72 -23.52 -8.01
N VAL A 395 -5.39 -23.51 -7.96
CA VAL A 395 -4.52 -23.37 -9.12
C VAL A 395 -3.69 -24.63 -9.31
N THR A 396 -3.65 -25.13 -10.54
CA THR A 396 -2.69 -26.15 -10.99
C THR A 396 -2.00 -25.59 -12.21
N SER A 397 -0.76 -25.14 -12.05
CA SER A 397 0.02 -24.52 -13.12
C SER A 397 1.30 -25.30 -13.35
N ASP A 398 1.81 -25.26 -14.58
CA ASP A 398 3.23 -25.51 -14.81
C ASP A 398 4.08 -24.57 -13.92
N LYS A 399 5.30 -25.00 -13.63
CA LYS A 399 6.18 -24.33 -12.67
C LYS A 399 7.28 -23.55 -13.37
N VAL A 400 7.70 -22.45 -12.76
CA VAL A 400 8.95 -21.75 -13.05
C VAL A 400 9.94 -22.07 -11.93
N ASP A 401 11.08 -22.63 -12.30
CA ASP A 401 12.20 -22.80 -11.38
C ASP A 401 12.85 -21.44 -11.09
N THR A 402 13.00 -21.13 -9.81
CA THR A 402 13.59 -19.87 -9.32
C THR A 402 14.74 -20.17 -8.37
N ALA A 403 15.80 -19.36 -8.45
CA ALA A 403 16.98 -19.59 -7.60
C ALA A 403 16.68 -19.37 -6.12
N LYS A 404 15.75 -18.47 -5.78
CA LYS A 404 15.45 -18.09 -4.39
C LYS A 404 14.33 -18.91 -3.74
N TYR A 405 13.30 -19.29 -4.49
CA TYR A 405 12.08 -19.88 -3.93
C TYR A 405 11.82 -21.32 -4.42
N GLY A 406 12.69 -21.87 -5.28
CA GLY A 406 12.46 -23.14 -5.96
C GLY A 406 11.33 -23.01 -6.98
N ASP A 407 10.50 -24.05 -7.09
CA ASP A 407 9.38 -24.10 -8.04
C ASP A 407 8.22 -23.19 -7.60
N ALA A 408 7.96 -22.14 -8.37
CA ALA A 408 6.76 -21.29 -8.24
C ALA A 408 5.75 -21.61 -9.34
N ASP A 409 4.44 -21.43 -9.06
CA ASP A 409 3.43 -21.47 -10.13
C ASP A 409 3.72 -20.40 -11.17
N LEU A 410 3.71 -20.80 -12.46
CA LEU A 410 3.86 -19.91 -13.61
C LEU A 410 2.74 -18.86 -13.65
N VAL A 411 1.50 -19.31 -13.45
CA VAL A 411 0.32 -18.44 -13.42
C VAL A 411 -0.09 -18.18 -11.97
N ASP A 412 0.03 -16.93 -11.54
CA ASP A 412 -0.49 -16.43 -10.27
C ASP A 412 -1.88 -15.83 -10.48
N VAL A 413 -2.79 -16.08 -9.54
CA VAL A 413 -4.17 -15.58 -9.66
C VAL A 413 -4.82 -15.27 -8.31
N SER A 414 -5.64 -14.24 -8.31
CA SER A 414 -6.69 -14.01 -7.31
C SER A 414 -8.04 -13.76 -8.03
N SER A 415 -9.15 -13.95 -7.32
CA SER A 415 -10.47 -13.69 -7.91
C SER A 415 -11.52 -13.25 -6.89
N THR A 416 -12.52 -12.53 -7.39
CA THR A 416 -13.62 -11.98 -6.58
C THR A 416 -14.96 -12.20 -7.28
N TYR A 417 -16.03 -12.27 -6.49
CA TYR A 417 -17.40 -12.42 -6.97
C TYR A 417 -18.33 -11.46 -6.22
N ASP A 418 -18.99 -10.59 -6.98
CA ASP A 418 -20.07 -9.75 -6.51
C ASP A 418 -21.42 -10.35 -6.93
N GLU A 419 -22.15 -10.86 -5.94
CA GLU A 419 -23.46 -11.48 -6.13
C GLU A 419 -24.54 -10.47 -6.52
N GLU A 420 -24.42 -9.20 -6.12
CA GLU A 420 -25.40 -8.16 -6.42
C GLU A 420 -25.33 -7.74 -7.89
N THR A 421 -24.12 -7.64 -8.42
CA THR A 421 -23.87 -7.24 -9.81
C THR A 421 -23.75 -8.43 -10.77
N GLY A 422 -23.58 -9.64 -10.25
CA GLY A 422 -23.33 -10.84 -11.05
C GLY A 422 -21.96 -10.82 -11.74
N ARG A 423 -20.96 -10.17 -11.12
CA ARG A 423 -19.62 -9.99 -11.68
C ARG A 423 -18.61 -10.89 -11.01
N VAL A 424 -17.83 -11.62 -11.80
CA VAL A 424 -16.64 -12.34 -11.34
C VAL A 424 -15.43 -11.74 -12.02
N ALA A 425 -14.44 -11.31 -11.24
CA ALA A 425 -13.17 -10.78 -11.75
C ALA A 425 -12.02 -11.72 -11.41
N PHE A 426 -11.17 -12.00 -12.40
CA PHE A 426 -9.93 -12.75 -12.28
C PHE A 426 -8.75 -11.84 -12.58
N PHE A 427 -7.76 -11.83 -11.70
CA PHE A 427 -6.53 -11.06 -11.85
C PHE A 427 -5.37 -12.05 -11.99
N LEU A 428 -4.79 -12.13 -13.18
CA LEU A 428 -3.85 -13.18 -13.56
C LEU A 428 -2.48 -12.58 -13.87
N ALA A 429 -1.40 -13.26 -13.49
CA ALA A 429 -0.05 -12.92 -13.92
C ALA A 429 0.68 -14.14 -14.46
N ASN A 430 1.36 -14.00 -15.60
CA ASN A 430 2.32 -14.97 -16.10
C ASN A 430 3.73 -14.53 -15.70
N ARG A 431 4.33 -15.28 -14.77
CA ARG A 431 5.68 -15.06 -14.25
C ARG A 431 6.79 -15.55 -15.17
N GLY A 432 6.45 -16.23 -16.26
CA GLY A 432 7.41 -16.74 -17.24
C GLY A 432 7.92 -15.64 -18.15
N LEU A 433 9.17 -15.75 -18.59
CA LEU A 433 9.80 -14.77 -19.49
C LEU A 433 9.72 -15.16 -20.97
N ASP A 434 9.50 -16.45 -21.26
CA ASP A 434 9.73 -17.00 -22.59
C ASP A 434 8.46 -17.59 -23.24
N GLU A 435 7.57 -18.20 -22.45
CA GLU A 435 6.40 -18.93 -22.96
C GLU A 435 5.07 -18.33 -22.50
N ALA A 436 4.14 -18.23 -23.45
CA ALA A 436 2.74 -18.00 -23.13
C ALA A 436 2.13 -19.24 -22.43
N ALA A 437 1.15 -18.99 -21.56
CA ALA A 437 0.41 -20.01 -20.85
C ALA A 437 -1.03 -20.12 -21.38
N ASP A 438 -1.47 -21.32 -21.70
CA ASP A 438 -2.88 -21.62 -21.94
C ASP A 438 -3.59 -21.83 -20.61
N VAL A 439 -4.57 -20.98 -20.31
CA VAL A 439 -5.28 -20.95 -19.04
C VAL A 439 -6.72 -21.41 -19.24
N GLU A 440 -7.13 -22.42 -18.47
CA GLU A 440 -8.52 -22.85 -18.31
C GLU A 440 -9.03 -22.47 -16.92
N ILE A 441 -10.12 -21.71 -16.85
CA ILE A 441 -10.82 -21.37 -15.61
C ILE A 441 -12.11 -22.17 -15.55
N ALA A 442 -12.19 -23.15 -14.65
CA ALA A 442 -13.42 -23.89 -14.37
C ALA A 442 -14.32 -23.08 -13.42
N LEU A 443 -15.55 -22.79 -13.87
CA LEU A 443 -16.51 -21.89 -13.23
C LEU A 443 -17.62 -22.69 -12.52
N ARG A 444 -17.32 -23.31 -11.38
CA ARG A 444 -18.30 -24.15 -10.67
C ARG A 444 -19.33 -23.28 -9.94
N GLY A 445 -20.60 -23.71 -10.00
CA GLY A 445 -21.70 -22.99 -9.36
C GLY A 445 -22.12 -21.70 -10.07
N PHE A 446 -21.57 -21.43 -11.27
CA PHE A 446 -21.94 -20.31 -12.13
C PHE A 446 -22.58 -20.81 -13.44
N SER A 447 -23.47 -20.01 -14.02
CA SER A 447 -24.12 -20.30 -15.30
C SER A 447 -24.10 -19.07 -16.21
N GLY A 448 -24.29 -19.27 -17.53
CA GLY A 448 -24.46 -18.16 -18.47
C GLY A 448 -23.28 -17.17 -18.52
N ALA A 449 -22.06 -17.64 -18.25
CA ALA A 449 -20.89 -16.79 -18.17
C ALA A 449 -20.62 -16.06 -19.51
N ARG A 450 -20.29 -14.77 -19.43
CA ARG A 450 -20.00 -13.92 -20.61
C ARG A 450 -18.88 -12.94 -20.28
N VAL A 451 -17.90 -12.84 -21.17
CA VAL A 451 -16.82 -11.84 -21.03
C VAL A 451 -17.40 -10.43 -21.14
N THR A 452 -17.10 -9.60 -20.15
CA THR A 452 -17.43 -8.16 -20.17
C THR A 452 -16.21 -7.28 -20.16
N ARG A 453 -15.08 -7.80 -19.72
CA ARG A 453 -13.78 -7.13 -19.83
C ARG A 453 -12.68 -8.18 -19.95
N ALA A 454 -11.70 -7.86 -20.78
CA ALA A 454 -10.46 -8.61 -20.91
C ALA A 454 -9.35 -7.61 -21.27
N GLU A 455 -8.44 -7.35 -20.34
CA GLU A 455 -7.35 -6.37 -20.50
C GLU A 455 -6.03 -7.00 -20.08
N LEU A 456 -4.94 -6.51 -20.66
CA LEU A 456 -3.59 -7.03 -20.57
C LEU A 456 -2.59 -5.89 -20.39
N LEU A 457 -1.66 -6.06 -19.45
CA LEU A 457 -0.39 -5.35 -19.39
C LEU A 457 0.70 -6.34 -19.80
N THR A 458 1.48 -5.98 -20.81
CA THR A 458 2.57 -6.80 -21.36
C THR A 458 3.64 -5.88 -21.94
N VAL A 459 4.77 -6.45 -22.37
CA VAL A 459 5.78 -5.74 -23.14
C VAL A 459 5.13 -5.12 -24.40
N PRO A 460 5.20 -3.79 -24.59
CA PRO A 460 4.63 -3.12 -25.76
C PRO A 460 5.43 -3.45 -27.03
N GLU A 461 4.83 -3.21 -28.20
CA GLU A 461 5.50 -3.44 -29.48
C GLU A 461 6.80 -2.63 -29.57
N GLY A 462 7.90 -3.31 -29.89
CA GLY A 462 9.24 -2.69 -29.97
C GLY A 462 9.90 -2.40 -28.62
N GLY A 463 9.24 -2.74 -27.51
CA GLY A 463 9.80 -2.66 -26.17
C GLY A 463 10.44 -3.97 -25.70
N ASP A 464 10.84 -3.95 -24.44
CA ASP A 464 11.33 -5.09 -23.67
C ASP A 464 10.80 -5.02 -22.23
N ARG A 465 11.25 -5.94 -21.38
CA ARG A 465 10.83 -6.00 -19.97
C ARG A 465 11.21 -4.76 -19.14
N PHE A 466 12.16 -3.95 -19.61
CA PHE A 466 12.65 -2.74 -18.96
C PHE A 466 11.93 -1.48 -19.47
N THR A 467 11.01 -1.62 -20.42
CA THR A 467 10.22 -0.50 -20.93
C THR A 467 9.38 0.11 -19.81
N SER A 468 9.38 1.44 -19.73
CA SER A 468 8.84 2.23 -18.61
C SER A 468 8.08 3.44 -19.13
N ASN A 469 7.20 4.02 -18.31
CA ASN A 469 6.60 5.33 -18.59
C ASN A 469 7.50 6.44 -18.06
N THR A 470 7.84 7.39 -18.93
CA THR A 470 8.71 8.53 -18.60
C THR A 470 8.00 9.85 -18.84
N GLU A 471 8.60 10.96 -18.41
CA GLU A 471 8.04 12.30 -18.68
C GLU A 471 7.79 12.54 -20.18
N GLN A 472 8.67 12.03 -21.06
CA GLN A 472 8.57 12.18 -22.52
C GLN A 472 7.71 11.11 -23.19
N ALA A 473 7.45 9.99 -22.52
CA ALA A 473 6.68 8.86 -23.02
C ALA A 473 5.75 8.31 -21.92
N GLN A 474 4.76 9.12 -21.56
CA GLN A 474 3.91 8.90 -20.37
C GLN A 474 2.97 7.69 -20.50
N ASP A 475 2.69 7.26 -21.74
CA ASP A 475 1.76 6.18 -22.06
C ASP A 475 2.44 5.03 -22.84
N ALA A 476 3.76 4.84 -22.66
CA ALA A 476 4.51 3.77 -23.33
C ALA A 476 4.04 2.36 -22.92
N VAL A 477 3.60 2.21 -21.68
CA VAL A 477 3.08 0.99 -21.06
C VAL A 477 1.74 1.31 -20.41
N GLY A 478 0.73 0.51 -20.73
CA GLY A 478 -0.61 0.59 -20.15
C GLY A 478 -1.42 -0.67 -20.44
N LEU A 479 -2.71 -0.63 -20.11
CA LEU A 479 -3.62 -1.75 -20.40
C LEU A 479 -4.07 -1.72 -21.87
N VAL A 480 -3.91 -2.85 -22.55
CA VAL A 480 -4.41 -3.11 -23.91
C VAL A 480 -5.45 -4.24 -23.88
N PRO A 481 -6.30 -4.41 -24.92
CA PRO A 481 -7.24 -5.52 -24.96
C PRO A 481 -6.54 -6.89 -24.90
N LEU A 482 -7.08 -7.81 -24.08
CA LEU A 482 -6.72 -9.22 -24.13
C LEU A 482 -7.65 -9.94 -25.10
N GLU A 483 -7.15 -10.25 -26.29
CA GLU A 483 -7.90 -10.90 -27.35
C GLU A 483 -8.04 -12.42 -27.13
N GLY A 484 -9.11 -13.01 -27.68
CA GLY A 484 -9.25 -14.47 -27.74
C GLY A 484 -9.73 -15.14 -26.45
N VAL A 485 -10.21 -14.38 -25.46
CA VAL A 485 -10.90 -14.95 -24.29
C VAL A 485 -12.22 -15.57 -24.75
N THR A 486 -12.39 -16.86 -24.50
CA THR A 486 -13.59 -17.62 -24.85
C THR A 486 -14.24 -18.18 -23.60
N VAL A 487 -15.56 -18.35 -23.65
CA VAL A 487 -16.35 -18.94 -22.56
C VAL A 487 -17.25 -20.01 -23.16
N ASP A 488 -17.27 -21.17 -22.52
CA ASP A 488 -18.14 -22.29 -22.81
C ASP A 488 -18.98 -22.66 -21.57
N GLU A 489 -19.78 -23.73 -21.65
CA GLU A 489 -20.58 -24.18 -20.51
C GLU A 489 -19.67 -24.65 -19.36
N GLY A 490 -19.48 -23.75 -18.39
CA GLY A 490 -18.76 -24.04 -17.14
C GLY A 490 -17.26 -23.78 -17.19
N SER A 491 -16.70 -23.24 -18.27
CA SER A 491 -15.31 -22.79 -18.29
C SER A 491 -15.04 -21.53 -19.13
N ALA A 492 -13.98 -20.82 -18.78
CA ALA A 492 -13.39 -19.77 -19.60
C ALA A 492 -11.96 -20.16 -20.00
N ARG A 493 -11.55 -19.80 -21.21
CA ARG A 493 -10.21 -20.09 -21.75
C ARG A 493 -9.58 -18.83 -22.30
N LEU A 494 -8.29 -18.65 -22.03
CA LEU A 494 -7.46 -17.56 -22.53
C LEU A 494 -6.01 -18.03 -22.71
N THR A 495 -5.25 -17.31 -23.53
CA THR A 495 -3.80 -17.45 -23.60
C THR A 495 -3.17 -16.21 -22.98
N LEU A 496 -2.33 -16.40 -21.96
CA LEU A 496 -1.66 -15.34 -21.22
C LEU A 496 -0.20 -15.23 -21.69
N PRO A 497 0.21 -14.15 -22.40
CA PRO A 497 1.58 -13.99 -22.87
C PRO A 497 2.62 -14.09 -21.76
N ALA A 498 3.87 -14.42 -22.11
CA ALA A 498 4.98 -14.32 -21.17
C ALA A 498 5.10 -12.89 -20.64
N LEU A 499 5.51 -12.75 -19.38
CA LEU A 499 5.70 -11.49 -18.67
C LEU A 499 4.49 -10.57 -18.83
N SER A 500 3.37 -11.00 -18.27
CA SER A 500 2.14 -10.24 -18.39
C SER A 500 1.28 -10.30 -17.14
N TRP A 501 0.46 -9.27 -16.98
CA TRP A 501 -0.61 -9.21 -16.00
C TRP A 501 -1.91 -8.93 -16.75
N ALA A 502 -2.99 -9.62 -16.39
CA ALA A 502 -4.27 -9.50 -17.07
C ALA A 502 -5.41 -9.43 -16.07
N VAL A 503 -6.50 -8.80 -16.52
CA VAL A 503 -7.79 -8.90 -15.84
C VAL A 503 -8.84 -9.44 -16.81
N VAL A 504 -9.63 -10.39 -16.33
CA VAL A 504 -10.79 -10.91 -17.03
C VAL A 504 -12.00 -10.78 -16.11
N GLU A 505 -13.02 -10.03 -16.56
CA GLU A 505 -14.30 -9.92 -15.87
C GLU A 505 -15.38 -10.66 -16.67
N LEU A 506 -16.13 -11.47 -15.96
CA LEU A 506 -17.28 -12.20 -16.49
C LEU A 506 -18.56 -11.70 -15.83
N GLU A 507 -19.61 -11.54 -16.64
CA GLU A 507 -21.00 -11.58 -16.16
C GLU A 507 -21.39 -13.04 -15.96
N VAL A 508 -22.01 -13.36 -14.83
CA VAL A 508 -22.45 -14.73 -14.51
C VAL A 508 -23.85 -14.73 -13.88
N GLY A 509 -24.63 -15.76 -14.20
CA GLY A 509 -25.87 -16.11 -13.51
C GLY A 509 -25.65 -17.10 -12.36
N LYS A 510 -26.68 -17.23 -11.52
CA LYS A 510 -26.78 -18.34 -10.56
C LYS A 510 -27.22 -19.59 -11.33
N ALA A 511 -26.45 -20.68 -11.18
CA ALA A 511 -26.78 -21.98 -11.78
C ALA A 511 -28.00 -22.64 -11.11
#